data_AF-A0A176WMV4-F1
#
_entry.id   AF-A0A176WMV4-F1
#
_cell.length_a   1.000
_cell.length_b   1.000
_cell.length_c   1.000
_cell.angle_alpha   90.00
_cell.angle_beta   90.00
_cell.angle_gamma   90.00
#
_symmetry.space_group_name_H-M   'P 1'
#
loop_
_entity.id
_entity.type
_entity.pdbx_description
1 polymer ?
#
loop_
_entity_poly.entity_id
_entity_poly.type
_entity_poly.pdbx_seq_one_letter_code
_entity_poly.pdbx_strand_id
1 'polypeptide(L)'
;MEEDEQGVRWWAMVLWALAVGLLARLVTVWMLTGSPLVHAEGTGQRNLKTLIVLGSGGHTAEILHIVEKLNFEHYFPRCYIAAVTDNHSLAKAKKLEEEKAGENAKHCSYYRIYRSREVGQSYITSIGTTLLAMGHAFWLAFSIRPDIIICNGPGTCLPVCVAGFVLKVLGVKWVVMVYVESIARVNKLSLTGQLFYKLHLMDQFFVQWPKLQQKFPRTQYVGRLM
;
A
#
# COMPACT_ATOMS: atom_id res chain seq x y z
N MET A 1 35.25 -18.22 -31.40
CA MET A 1 34.04 -17.78 -32.14
C MET A 1 32.84 -18.66 -31.81
N GLU A 2 32.85 -19.97 -32.07
CA GLU A 2 31.72 -20.85 -31.71
C GLU A 2 31.46 -20.95 -30.19
N GLU A 3 32.51 -20.99 -29.36
CA GLU A 3 32.35 -21.02 -27.89
C GLU A 3 31.73 -19.73 -27.32
N ASP A 4 32.08 -18.57 -27.88
CA ASP A 4 31.48 -17.28 -27.49
C ASP A 4 30.00 -17.22 -27.88
N GLU A 5 29.65 -17.74 -29.07
CA GLU A 5 28.28 -17.76 -29.57
C GLU A 5 27.38 -18.70 -28.74
N GLN A 6 27.93 -19.84 -28.30
CA GLN A 6 27.21 -20.76 -27.43
C GLN A 6 27.02 -20.19 -26.02
N GLY A 7 28.03 -19.49 -25.47
CA GLY A 7 27.91 -18.77 -24.20
C GLY A 7 26.83 -17.69 -24.23
N VAL A 8 26.78 -16.89 -25.31
CA VAL A 8 25.74 -15.87 -25.51
C VAL A 8 24.34 -16.49 -25.59
N ARG A 9 24.18 -17.61 -26.30
CA ARG A 9 22.90 -18.33 -26.41
C ARG A 9 22.45 -18.91 -25.08
N TRP A 10 23.37 -19.44 -24.27
CA TRP A 10 23.06 -19.91 -22.91
C TRP A 10 22.56 -18.78 -22.01
N TRP A 11 23.26 -17.64 -21.96
CA TRP A 11 22.81 -16.49 -21.17
C TRP A 11 21.47 -15.94 -21.66
N ALA A 12 21.24 -15.91 -22.98
CA ALA A 12 19.95 -15.52 -23.54
C ALA A 12 18.82 -16.47 -23.10
N MET A 13 19.04 -17.78 -23.11
CA MET A 13 18.06 -18.76 -22.63
C MET A 13 17.75 -18.60 -21.13
N VAL A 14 18.78 -18.36 -20.31
CA VAL A 14 18.61 -18.11 -18.86
C VAL A 14 17.79 -16.83 -18.62
N LEU A 15 18.14 -15.72 -19.28
CA LEU A 15 17.42 -14.46 -19.15
C LEU A 15 15.95 -14.60 -19.61
N TRP A 16 15.72 -15.34 -20.69
CA TRP A 16 14.37 -15.60 -21.18
C TRP A 16 13.56 -16.44 -20.21
N ALA A 17 14.13 -17.52 -19.66
CA ALA A 17 13.47 -18.35 -18.65
C ALA A 17 13.13 -17.54 -17.38
N LEU A 18 14.04 -16.67 -16.92
CA LEU A 18 13.79 -15.77 -15.80
C LEU A 18 12.67 -14.76 -16.10
N ALA A 19 12.66 -14.19 -17.31
CA ALA A 19 11.61 -13.25 -17.73
C ALA A 19 10.23 -13.93 -17.79
N VAL A 20 10.16 -15.15 -18.34
CA VAL A 20 8.92 -15.95 -18.37
C VAL A 20 8.47 -16.32 -16.96
N GLY A 21 9.39 -16.75 -16.10
CA GLY A 21 9.09 -17.04 -14.70
C GLY A 21 8.55 -15.82 -13.95
N LEU A 22 9.17 -14.65 -14.14
CA LEU A 22 8.72 -13.39 -13.54
C LEU A 22 7.35 -12.96 -14.08
N LEU A 23 7.10 -13.11 -15.38
CA LEU A 23 5.81 -12.82 -15.99
C LEU A 23 4.72 -13.74 -15.45
N ALA A 24 4.97 -15.05 -15.39
CA ALA A 24 4.05 -16.02 -14.82
C ALA A 24 3.75 -15.69 -13.35
N ARG A 25 4.77 -15.29 -12.58
CA ARG A 25 4.61 -14.85 -11.19
C ARG A 25 3.78 -13.58 -11.08
N LEU A 26 4.03 -12.59 -11.93
CA LEU A 26 3.25 -11.34 -11.98
C LEU A 26 1.78 -11.62 -12.27
N VAL A 27 1.50 -12.45 -13.29
CA VAL A 27 0.13 -12.83 -13.65
C VAL A 27 -0.54 -13.58 -12.50
N THR A 28 0.17 -14.51 -11.86
CA THR A 28 -0.35 -15.25 -10.70
C THR A 28 -0.68 -14.32 -9.53
N VAL A 29 0.22 -13.40 -9.18
CA VAL A 29 -0.02 -12.41 -8.11
C VAL A 29 -1.19 -11.50 -8.46
N TRP A 30 -1.29 -11.06 -9.71
CA TRP A 30 -2.38 -10.22 -10.18
C TRP A 30 -3.74 -10.95 -10.09
N MET A 31 -3.80 -12.22 -10.49
CA MET A 31 -5.02 -13.05 -10.38
C MET A 31 -5.39 -13.34 -8.92
N LEU A 32 -4.41 -13.59 -8.06
CA LEU A 32 -4.62 -13.88 -6.65
C LEU A 32 -4.88 -12.62 -5.80
N THR A 33 -4.59 -11.42 -6.32
CA THR A 33 -4.88 -10.17 -5.61
C THR A 33 -6.40 -10.03 -5.46
N GLY A 34 -6.86 -9.86 -4.22
CA GLY A 34 -8.28 -9.85 -3.86
C GLY A 34 -8.91 -11.23 -3.64
N SER A 35 -8.14 -12.33 -3.75
CA SER A 35 -8.63 -13.67 -3.42
C SER A 35 -8.60 -13.92 -1.90
N PRO A 36 -9.70 -14.40 -1.28
CA PRO A 36 -9.74 -14.71 0.15
C PRO A 36 -8.83 -15.90 0.52
N LEU A 37 -8.51 -16.77 -0.44
CA LEU A 37 -7.70 -17.97 -0.25
C LEU A 37 -6.32 -17.69 0.34
N VAL A 38 -5.66 -16.59 -0.06
CA VAL A 38 -4.32 -16.25 0.46
C VAL A 38 -4.37 -15.70 1.89
N HIS A 39 -5.53 -15.23 2.34
CA HIS A 39 -5.71 -14.65 3.66
C HIS A 39 -5.97 -15.72 4.74
N ALA A 40 -6.28 -16.96 4.34
CA ALA A 40 -6.73 -18.02 5.23
C ALA A 40 -5.60 -18.96 5.72
N GLU A 41 -4.54 -19.18 4.94
CA GLU A 41 -3.61 -20.31 5.18
C GLU A 41 -2.42 -20.02 6.11
N GLY A 42 -2.33 -18.85 6.75
CA GLY A 42 -1.15 -18.49 7.57
C GLY A 42 -1.42 -17.78 8.91
N THR A 43 -2.68 -17.55 9.27
CA THR A 43 -3.07 -16.60 10.34
C THR A 43 -3.37 -17.25 11.69
N GLY A 44 -2.75 -18.40 11.99
CA GLY A 44 -2.68 -18.89 13.36
C GLY A 44 -1.85 -17.94 14.24
N GLN A 45 -2.51 -17.21 15.15
CA GLN A 45 -1.92 -16.49 16.30
C GLN A 45 -0.67 -15.62 16.03
N ARG A 46 -0.44 -15.12 14.81
CA ARG A 46 0.67 -14.20 14.53
C ARG A 46 0.21 -12.76 14.46
N ASN A 47 0.98 -11.88 15.10
CA ASN A 47 0.80 -10.44 14.99
C ASN A 47 1.20 -10.00 13.57
N LEU A 48 0.35 -9.20 12.94
CA LEU A 48 0.51 -8.73 11.57
C LEU A 48 1.16 -7.34 11.58
N LYS A 49 2.39 -7.26 11.06
CA LYS A 49 3.09 -5.98 10.94
C LYS A 49 2.32 -5.08 9.98
N THR A 50 1.78 -3.99 10.50
CA THR A 50 0.80 -3.17 9.79
C THR A 50 1.40 -1.82 9.44
N LEU A 51 1.53 -1.54 8.15
CA LEU A 51 1.99 -0.25 7.63
C LEU A 51 0.80 0.64 7.31
N ILE A 52 0.74 1.80 7.93
CA ILE A 52 -0.37 2.75 7.84
C ILE A 52 0.14 4.01 7.14
N VAL A 53 -0.43 4.35 6.00
CA VAL A 53 -0.10 5.57 5.27
C VAL A 53 -1.08 6.67 5.67
N LEU A 54 -0.56 7.69 6.33
CA LEU A 54 -1.29 8.87 6.75
C LEU A 54 -1.30 9.89 5.61
N GLY A 55 -2.51 10.36 5.28
CA GLY A 55 -2.67 11.61 4.53
C GLY A 55 -2.54 12.83 5.42
N SER A 56 -2.69 14.00 4.80
CA SER A 56 -2.71 15.29 5.50
C SER A 56 -4.13 15.74 5.82
N GLY A 57 -4.33 16.36 6.98
CA GLY A 57 -5.59 17.00 7.37
C GLY A 57 -6.72 15.99 7.61
N GLY A 58 -7.82 16.14 6.87
CA GLY A 58 -9.00 15.27 7.00
C GLY A 58 -8.68 13.79 6.76
N HIS A 59 -7.81 13.50 5.79
CA HIS A 59 -7.38 12.13 5.49
C HIS A 59 -6.68 11.43 6.67
N THR A 60 -5.91 12.18 7.46
CA THR A 60 -5.29 11.66 8.69
C THR A 60 -6.36 11.20 9.67
N ALA A 61 -7.39 12.04 9.87
CA ALA A 61 -8.45 11.76 10.82
C ALA A 61 -9.24 10.51 10.42
N GLU A 62 -9.54 10.33 9.12
CA GLU A 62 -10.25 9.12 8.66
C GLU A 62 -9.45 7.86 8.96
N ILE A 63 -8.14 7.86 8.68
CA ILE A 63 -7.29 6.69 8.91
C ILE A 63 -7.09 6.42 10.40
N LEU A 64 -6.84 7.45 11.21
CA LEU A 64 -6.66 7.26 12.66
C LEU A 64 -7.94 6.73 13.32
N HIS A 65 -9.11 7.17 12.86
CA HIS A 65 -10.38 6.65 13.37
C HIS A 65 -10.63 5.18 13.00
N ILE A 66 -10.10 4.71 11.86
CA ILE A 66 -10.11 3.29 11.51
C ILE A 66 -9.14 2.52 12.41
N VAL A 67 -7.93 3.04 12.57
CA VAL A 67 -6.89 2.45 13.42
C VAL A 67 -7.35 2.32 14.87
N GLU A 68 -8.07 3.30 15.38
CA GLU A 68 -8.69 3.29 16.72
C GLU A 68 -9.59 2.07 16.97
N LYS A 69 -10.18 1.50 15.91
CA LYS A 69 -11.08 0.34 15.98
C LYS A 69 -10.38 -0.98 15.64
N LEU A 70 -9.11 -0.94 15.24
CA LEU A 70 -8.33 -2.15 14.99
C LEU A 70 -7.98 -2.86 16.31
N ASN A 71 -7.74 -4.16 16.24
CA ASN A 71 -7.18 -4.92 17.36
C ASN A 71 -5.69 -4.61 17.49
N PHE A 72 -5.31 -3.88 18.54
CA PHE A 72 -3.93 -3.42 18.78
C PHE A 72 -2.94 -4.55 19.14
N GLU A 73 -3.42 -5.74 19.49
CA GLU A 73 -2.57 -6.90 19.72
C GLU A 73 -2.32 -7.65 18.41
N HIS A 74 -3.38 -7.87 17.61
CA HIS A 74 -3.29 -8.63 16.38
C HIS A 74 -2.59 -7.85 15.25
N TYR A 75 -2.85 -6.56 15.11
CA TYR A 75 -2.25 -5.72 14.07
C TYR A 75 -1.01 -5.00 14.62
N PHE A 76 0.04 -5.75 14.95
CA PHE A 76 1.27 -5.26 15.58
C PHE A 76 2.54 -5.89 14.96
N PRO A 77 3.69 -5.18 14.91
CA PRO A 77 3.88 -3.77 15.20
C PRO A 77 3.32 -2.86 14.12
N ARG A 78 2.95 -1.64 14.50
CA ARG A 78 2.42 -0.63 13.58
C ARG A 78 3.51 0.31 13.13
N CYS A 79 3.54 0.57 11.84
CA CYS A 79 4.48 1.51 11.22
C CYS A 79 3.67 2.59 10.52
N TYR A 80 3.88 3.85 10.90
CA TYR A 80 3.18 4.99 10.34
C TYR A 80 4.08 5.71 9.33
N ILE A 81 3.54 6.01 8.15
CA ILE A 81 4.19 6.85 7.14
C ILE A 81 3.36 8.12 6.95
N ALA A 82 3.99 9.29 6.98
CA ALA A 82 3.37 10.54 6.57
C ALA A 82 4.25 11.29 5.56
N ALA A 83 3.67 12.23 4.82
CA ALA A 83 4.45 13.07 3.91
C ALA A 83 5.48 13.92 4.69
N VAL A 84 6.65 14.20 4.12
CA VAL A 84 7.65 15.10 4.72
C VAL A 84 7.06 16.48 5.02
N THR A 85 6.18 16.95 4.15
CA THR A 85 5.47 18.24 4.28
C THR A 85 4.31 18.22 5.29
N ASP A 86 4.05 17.08 5.94
CA ASP A 86 3.02 16.93 6.96
C ASP A 86 3.64 16.78 8.36
N ASN A 87 3.66 17.90 9.08
CA ASN A 87 4.28 17.97 10.40
C ASN A 87 3.38 17.44 11.53
N HIS A 88 2.07 17.33 11.32
CA HIS A 88 1.12 17.05 12.40
C HIS A 88 0.62 15.61 12.42
N SER A 89 0.55 14.93 11.28
CA SER A 89 -0.06 13.59 11.21
C SER A 89 0.67 12.54 12.05
N LEU A 90 2.01 12.54 12.02
CA LEU A 90 2.79 11.61 12.85
C LEU A 90 2.62 11.90 14.35
N ALA A 91 2.50 13.17 14.74
CA ALA A 91 2.26 13.53 16.13
C ALA A 91 0.89 13.03 16.63
N LYS A 92 -0.15 13.13 15.80
CA LYS A 92 -1.48 12.57 16.11
C LYS A 92 -1.45 11.04 16.23
N ALA A 93 -0.75 10.35 15.32
CA ALA A 93 -0.59 8.91 15.38
C ALA A 93 0.18 8.46 16.63
N LYS A 94 1.22 9.21 17.02
CA LYS A 94 1.97 8.93 18.25
C LYS A 94 1.11 9.06 19.50
N LYS A 95 0.32 10.14 19.59
CA LYS A 95 -0.63 10.33 20.69
C LYS A 95 -1.65 9.19 20.79
N LEU A 96 -2.19 8.74 19.66
CA LEU A 96 -3.13 7.61 19.61
C LEU A 96 -2.50 6.31 20.15
N GLU A 97 -1.27 6.02 19.74
CA GLU A 97 -0.55 4.83 20.22
C GLU A 97 -0.23 4.92 21.72
N GLU A 98 0.17 6.09 22.22
CA GLU A 98 0.41 6.31 23.65
C GLU A 98 -0.86 6.10 24.48
N GLU A 99 -2.03 6.50 23.98
CA GLU A 99 -3.31 6.35 24.66
C GLU A 99 -3.83 4.90 24.65
N LYS A 100 -3.67 4.18 23.53
CA LYS A 100 -4.31 2.84 23.34
C LYS A 100 -3.36 1.66 23.43
N ALA A 101 -2.12 1.81 22.99
CA ALA A 101 -1.16 0.70 22.94
C ALA A 101 -0.32 0.57 24.22
N GLY A 102 -0.34 1.56 25.11
CA GLY A 102 0.41 1.54 26.36
C GLY A 102 1.91 1.32 26.11
N GLU A 103 2.49 0.28 26.70
CA GLU A 103 3.92 -0.05 26.51
C GLU A 103 4.27 -0.43 25.06
N ASN A 104 3.33 -1.03 24.32
CA ASN A 104 3.52 -1.42 22.93
C ASN A 104 3.71 -0.20 22.01
N ALA A 105 3.32 1.00 22.43
CA ALA A 105 3.55 2.24 21.69
C ALA A 105 5.03 2.47 21.37
N LYS A 106 5.95 2.00 22.23
CA LYS A 106 7.41 2.15 22.04
C LYS A 106 7.95 1.35 20.85
N HIS A 107 7.22 0.31 20.44
CA HIS A 107 7.58 -0.55 19.31
C HIS A 107 6.99 -0.06 17.99
N CYS A 108 6.14 0.97 18.02
CA CYS A 108 5.61 1.61 16.83
C CYS A 108 6.70 2.47 16.16
N SER A 109 6.79 2.37 14.83
CA SER A 109 7.80 3.09 14.04
C SER A 109 7.14 4.19 13.23
N TYR A 110 7.83 5.32 13.07
CA TYR A 110 7.31 6.51 12.39
C TYR A 110 8.29 6.93 11.30
N TYR A 111 7.83 6.98 10.07
CA TYR A 111 8.63 7.30 8.89
C TYR A 111 8.02 8.47 8.13
N ARG A 112 8.87 9.20 7.42
CA ARG A 112 8.47 10.27 6.50
C ARG A 112 8.71 9.82 5.06
N ILE A 113 7.83 10.20 4.14
CA ILE A 113 7.97 9.91 2.71
C ILE A 113 7.80 11.17 1.87
N TYR A 114 8.51 11.26 0.75
CA TYR A 114 8.29 12.32 -0.22
C TYR A 114 6.90 12.20 -0.85
N ARG A 115 6.29 13.35 -1.14
CA ARG A 115 4.99 13.41 -1.82
C ARG A 115 5.21 13.22 -3.32
N SER A 116 4.42 12.36 -3.96
CA SER A 116 4.49 12.14 -5.41
C SER A 116 4.21 13.44 -6.19
N ARG A 117 3.29 14.26 -5.67
CA ARG A 117 2.93 15.57 -6.21
C ARG A 117 2.57 16.52 -5.09
N GLU A 118 3.16 17.71 -5.10
CA GLU A 118 2.76 18.79 -4.20
C GLU A 118 1.51 19.53 -4.71
N VAL A 119 0.75 20.14 -3.80
CA VAL A 119 -0.49 20.83 -4.16
C VAL A 119 -0.15 22.03 -5.06
N GLY A 120 -0.73 22.06 -6.26
CA GLY A 120 -0.46 23.09 -7.27
C GLY A 120 0.66 22.76 -8.27
N GLN A 121 1.35 21.62 -8.13
CA GLN A 121 2.39 21.20 -9.07
C GLN A 121 1.78 20.68 -10.39
N SER A 122 2.41 21.07 -11.51
CA SER A 122 2.08 20.59 -12.86
C SER A 122 2.30 19.08 -13.00
N TYR A 123 1.48 18.43 -13.83
CA TYR A 123 1.56 16.98 -14.08
C TYR A 123 2.92 16.55 -14.66
N ILE A 124 3.56 17.39 -15.47
CA ILE A 124 4.85 17.05 -16.11
C ILE A 124 5.99 17.08 -15.08
N THR A 125 6.08 18.13 -14.27
CA THR A 125 7.10 18.23 -13.21
C THR A 125 6.86 17.23 -12.08
N SER A 126 5.61 16.75 -11.94
CA SER A 126 5.28 15.71 -10.95
C SER A 126 5.85 14.33 -11.27
N ILE A 127 6.31 14.08 -12.49
CA ILE A 127 6.92 12.80 -12.87
C ILE A 127 8.22 12.58 -12.07
N GLY A 128 9.09 13.60 -12.01
CA GLY A 128 10.35 13.51 -11.28
C GLY A 128 10.15 13.29 -9.78
N THR A 129 9.25 14.06 -9.16
CA THR A 129 8.92 13.89 -7.73
C THR A 129 8.24 12.55 -7.44
N THR A 130 7.45 12.02 -8.38
CA THR A 130 6.85 10.68 -8.27
C THR A 130 7.92 9.59 -8.32
N LEU A 131 8.92 9.69 -9.20
CA LEU A 131 10.02 8.72 -9.27
C LEU A 131 10.87 8.72 -8.00
N LEU A 132 11.19 9.89 -7.45
CA LEU A 132 11.89 10.00 -6.16
C LEU A 132 11.07 9.42 -5.02
N ALA A 133 9.78 9.74 -4.95
CA ALA A 133 8.87 9.16 -3.97
C ALA A 133 8.76 7.64 -4.11
N MET A 134 8.80 7.13 -5.35
CA MET A 134 8.80 5.70 -5.65
C MET A 134 10.07 5.01 -5.16
N GLY A 135 11.26 5.54 -5.46
CA GLY A 135 12.52 5.00 -4.96
C GLY A 135 12.56 4.94 -3.43
N HIS A 136 12.10 6.00 -2.77
CA HIS A 136 12.02 6.04 -1.32
C HIS A 136 10.97 5.07 -0.75
N ALA A 137 9.81 4.94 -1.42
CA ALA A 137 8.77 3.97 -1.05
C ALA A 137 9.28 2.53 -1.14
N PHE A 138 10.03 2.21 -2.21
CA PHE A 138 10.67 0.91 -2.35
C PHE A 138 11.63 0.64 -1.20
N TRP A 139 12.55 1.55 -0.92
CA TRP A 139 13.50 1.38 0.18
C TRP A 139 12.77 1.14 1.53
N LEU A 140 11.74 1.94 1.84
CA LEU A 140 10.92 1.77 3.03
C LEU A 140 10.19 0.42 3.06
N ALA A 141 9.51 0.04 1.98
CA ALA A 141 8.74 -1.21 1.92
C ALA A 141 9.64 -2.45 2.09
N PHE A 142 10.81 -2.47 1.45
CA PHE A 142 11.78 -3.57 1.55
C PHE A 142 12.46 -3.65 2.92
N SER A 143 12.60 -2.51 3.60
CA SER A 143 13.16 -2.45 4.96
C SER A 143 12.13 -2.87 6.01
N ILE A 144 10.89 -2.37 5.91
CA ILE A 144 9.82 -2.63 6.88
C ILE A 144 9.27 -4.05 6.69
N ARG A 145 9.09 -4.49 5.43
CA ARG A 145 8.42 -5.73 5.01
C ARG A 145 7.08 -5.93 5.73
N PRO A 146 6.09 -5.06 5.48
CA PRO A 146 4.80 -5.14 6.16
C PRO A 146 4.03 -6.41 5.74
N ASP A 147 3.19 -6.92 6.64
CA ASP A 147 2.17 -7.94 6.33
C ASP A 147 0.94 -7.29 5.72
N ILE A 148 0.60 -6.08 6.18
CA ILE A 148 -0.58 -5.33 5.73
C ILE A 148 -0.21 -3.88 5.45
N ILE A 149 -0.74 -3.30 4.37
CA ILE A 149 -0.71 -1.87 4.08
C ILE A 149 -2.13 -1.33 4.13
N ILE A 150 -2.37 -0.32 4.98
CA ILE A 150 -3.65 0.39 5.07
C ILE A 150 -3.43 1.84 4.64
N CYS A 151 -4.26 2.32 3.71
CA CYS A 151 -4.16 3.69 3.23
C CYS A 151 -5.51 4.26 2.76
N ASN A 152 -5.62 5.60 2.75
CA ASN A 152 -6.70 6.31 2.05
C ASN A 152 -6.15 7.14 0.89
N GLY A 153 -6.91 8.09 0.33
CA GLY A 153 -6.70 8.62 -1.02
C GLY A 153 -5.59 9.64 -1.37
N PRO A 154 -4.61 10.08 -0.53
CA PRO A 154 -3.60 11.02 -1.03
C PRO A 154 -2.60 10.36 -1.99
N GLY A 155 -1.98 11.19 -2.84
CA GLY A 155 -1.00 10.73 -3.84
C GLY A 155 0.26 10.05 -3.27
N THR A 156 0.50 10.13 -1.95
CA THR A 156 1.58 9.43 -1.23
C THR A 156 1.36 7.93 -1.14
N CYS A 157 0.10 7.48 -1.20
CA CYS A 157 -0.23 6.07 -1.04
C CYS A 157 0.14 5.24 -2.27
N LEU A 158 0.11 5.86 -3.46
CA LEU A 158 0.40 5.15 -4.71
C LEU A 158 1.81 4.54 -4.73
N PRO A 159 2.91 5.29 -4.47
CA PRO A 159 4.25 4.70 -4.37
C PRO A 159 4.36 3.57 -3.35
N VAL A 160 3.76 3.73 -2.17
CA VAL A 160 3.84 2.74 -1.09
C VAL A 160 3.13 1.44 -1.48
N CYS A 161 1.94 1.52 -2.07
CA CYS A 161 1.20 0.35 -2.52
C CYS A 161 1.85 -0.32 -3.72
N VAL A 162 2.42 0.44 -4.66
CA VAL A 162 3.20 -0.12 -5.78
C VAL A 162 4.41 -0.88 -5.24
N ALA A 163 5.11 -0.34 -4.25
CA ALA A 163 6.21 -1.04 -3.59
C ALA A 163 5.75 -2.33 -2.88
N GLY A 164 4.60 -2.29 -2.20
CA GLY A 164 3.98 -3.49 -1.62
C GLY A 164 3.61 -4.56 -2.65
N PHE A 165 3.06 -4.16 -3.81
CA PHE A 165 2.75 -5.07 -4.90
C PHE A 165 4.02 -5.71 -5.48
N VAL A 166 5.08 -4.94 -5.67
CA VAL A 166 6.37 -5.47 -6.14
C VAL A 166 6.95 -6.49 -5.15
N LEU A 167 6.81 -6.29 -3.84
CA LEU A 167 7.21 -7.30 -2.84
C LEU A 167 6.46 -8.64 -3.05
N LYS A 168 5.17 -8.60 -3.42
CA LYS A 168 4.41 -9.81 -3.77
C LYS A 168 4.97 -10.48 -5.03
N VAL A 169 5.19 -9.68 -6.08
CA VAL A 169 5.68 -10.16 -7.39
C VAL A 169 7.06 -10.80 -7.27
N LEU A 170 7.97 -10.19 -6.52
CA LEU A 170 9.31 -10.73 -6.28
C LEU A 170 9.32 -11.93 -5.31
N GLY A 171 8.18 -12.29 -4.72
CA GLY A 171 8.09 -13.40 -3.76
C GLY A 171 8.76 -13.12 -2.41
N VAL A 172 9.12 -11.86 -2.12
CA VAL A 172 9.78 -11.48 -0.87
C VAL A 172 8.79 -11.57 0.30
N LYS A 173 7.58 -11.04 0.11
CA LYS A 173 6.52 -11.09 1.12
C LYS A 173 5.15 -10.91 0.48
N TRP A 174 4.16 -11.68 0.94
CA TRP A 174 2.77 -11.44 0.56
C TRP A 174 2.20 -10.31 1.42
N VAL A 175 1.99 -9.14 0.83
CA VAL A 175 1.55 -7.93 1.53
C VAL A 175 0.07 -7.67 1.28
N VAL A 176 -0.81 -7.83 2.26
CA VAL A 176 -2.24 -7.53 2.08
C VAL A 176 -2.42 -6.01 1.96
N MET A 177 -3.01 -5.55 0.85
CA MET A 177 -3.22 -4.13 0.58
C MET A 177 -4.69 -3.76 0.74
N VAL A 178 -4.94 -2.87 1.69
CA VAL A 178 -6.26 -2.35 2.04
C VAL A 178 -6.33 -0.87 1.71
N TYR A 179 -7.27 -0.51 0.84
CA TYR A 179 -7.56 0.87 0.50
C TYR A 179 -8.96 1.25 0.93
N VAL A 180 -9.07 2.39 1.61
CA VAL A 180 -10.36 2.97 2.01
C VAL A 180 -10.54 4.31 1.31
N GLU A 181 -11.54 4.41 0.44
CA GLU A 181 -11.85 5.67 -0.23
C GLU A 181 -12.39 6.69 0.78
N SER A 182 -11.97 7.95 0.59
CA SER A 182 -12.33 9.04 1.50
C SER A 182 -13.83 9.33 1.50
N ILE A 183 -14.36 9.75 2.64
CA ILE A 183 -15.78 10.10 2.80
C ILE A 183 -16.18 11.25 1.88
N ALA A 184 -15.24 12.14 1.54
CA ALA A 184 -15.48 13.28 0.66
C ALA A 184 -15.83 12.87 -0.78
N ARG A 185 -15.59 11.60 -1.15
CA ARG A 185 -15.84 11.07 -2.50
C ARG A 185 -17.21 10.41 -2.58
N VAL A 186 -18.24 11.21 -2.82
CA VAL A 186 -19.63 10.72 -2.90
C VAL A 186 -19.97 10.08 -4.26
N ASN A 187 -19.57 10.75 -5.35
CA ASN A 187 -20.04 10.42 -6.71
C ASN A 187 -18.99 9.76 -7.62
N LYS A 188 -17.71 9.99 -7.35
CA LYS A 188 -16.59 9.51 -8.17
C LYS A 188 -15.42 9.13 -7.26
N LEU A 189 -14.72 8.05 -7.56
CA LEU A 189 -13.47 7.69 -6.91
C LEU A 189 -12.43 8.81 -7.06
N SER A 190 -11.49 8.90 -6.12
CA SER A 190 -10.31 9.75 -6.25
C SER A 190 -9.43 9.28 -7.41
N LEU A 191 -8.47 10.10 -7.86
CA LEU A 191 -7.54 9.68 -8.91
C LEU A 191 -6.76 8.41 -8.49
N THR A 192 -6.29 8.40 -7.24
CA THR A 192 -5.64 7.24 -6.61
C THR A 192 -6.57 6.03 -6.58
N GLY A 193 -7.81 6.20 -6.12
CA GLY A 193 -8.82 5.13 -6.11
C GLY A 193 -9.13 4.59 -7.51
N GLN A 194 -9.23 5.46 -8.53
CA GLN A 194 -9.41 5.01 -9.91
C GLN A 194 -8.22 4.19 -10.42
N LEU A 195 -6.99 4.60 -10.09
CA LEU A 195 -5.79 3.88 -10.50
C LEU A 195 -5.70 2.52 -9.82
N PHE A 196 -5.93 2.46 -8.51
CA PHE A 196 -5.99 1.21 -7.75
C PHE A 196 -7.07 0.26 -8.26
N TYR A 197 -8.24 0.79 -8.60
CA TYR A 197 -9.32 0.00 -9.18
C TYR A 197 -8.93 -0.55 -10.56
N LYS A 198 -8.42 0.30 -11.46
CA LYS A 198 -8.08 -0.11 -12.84
C LYS A 198 -6.92 -1.10 -12.88
N LEU A 199 -5.88 -0.86 -12.08
CA LEU A 199 -4.69 -1.72 -12.04
C LEU A 199 -4.88 -2.99 -11.20
N HIS A 200 -6.00 -3.11 -10.47
CA HIS A 200 -6.28 -4.25 -9.59
C HIS A 200 -5.16 -4.47 -8.55
N LEU A 201 -4.70 -3.38 -7.94
CA LEU A 201 -3.59 -3.41 -6.99
C LEU A 201 -4.00 -3.72 -5.56
N MET A 202 -5.28 -3.55 -5.19
CA MET A 202 -5.73 -3.69 -3.81
C MET A 202 -6.38 -5.06 -3.59
N ASP A 203 -6.08 -5.70 -2.47
CA ASP A 203 -6.80 -6.92 -2.06
C ASP A 203 -8.18 -6.56 -1.51
N GLN A 204 -8.27 -5.48 -0.73
CA GLN A 204 -9.53 -4.98 -0.20
C GLN A 204 -9.69 -3.51 -0.58
N PHE A 205 -10.77 -3.20 -1.28
CA PHE A 205 -11.13 -1.84 -1.66
C PHE A 205 -12.46 -1.47 -1.04
N PHE A 206 -12.42 -0.59 -0.05
CA PHE A 206 -13.59 -0.11 0.66
C PHE A 206 -14.08 1.25 0.15
N VAL A 207 -15.40 1.39 0.02
CA VAL A 207 -16.09 2.65 -0.30
C VAL A 207 -17.15 2.97 0.75
N GLN A 208 -17.35 4.26 1.01
CA GLN A 208 -18.26 4.73 2.06
C GLN A 208 -19.64 5.15 1.54
N TRP A 209 -19.88 5.04 0.23
CA TRP A 209 -21.13 5.43 -0.41
C TRP A 209 -21.71 4.31 -1.28
N PRO A 210 -23.00 3.97 -1.16
CA PRO A 210 -23.60 2.87 -1.92
C PRO A 210 -23.58 3.15 -3.43
N LYS A 211 -23.72 4.42 -3.84
CA LYS A 211 -23.62 4.83 -5.25
C LYS A 211 -22.26 4.50 -5.87
N LEU A 212 -21.18 4.56 -5.09
CA LEU A 212 -19.86 4.17 -5.57
C LEU A 212 -19.76 2.66 -5.75
N GLN A 213 -20.28 1.88 -4.80
CA GLN A 213 -20.27 0.42 -4.91
C GLN A 213 -21.05 -0.06 -6.13
N GLN A 214 -22.22 0.54 -6.41
CA GLN A 214 -23.01 0.23 -7.61
C GLN A 214 -22.24 0.50 -8.90
N LYS A 215 -21.42 1.56 -8.93
CA LYS A 215 -20.60 1.91 -10.09
C LYS A 215 -19.31 1.10 -10.20
N PHE A 216 -18.80 0.60 -9.08
CA PHE A 216 -17.53 -0.09 -8.96
C PHE A 216 -17.72 -1.40 -8.18
N PRO A 217 -18.26 -2.46 -8.82
CA PRO A 217 -18.72 -3.67 -8.14
C PRO A 217 -17.62 -4.48 -7.44
N ARG A 218 -16.34 -4.30 -7.79
CA ARG A 218 -15.21 -4.91 -7.07
C ARG A 218 -14.90 -4.23 -5.72
N THR A 219 -15.60 -3.14 -5.39
CA THR A 219 -15.45 -2.46 -4.10
C THR A 219 -16.46 -2.97 -3.08
N GLN A 220 -16.11 -2.89 -1.81
CA GLN A 220 -16.96 -3.27 -0.69
C GLN A 220 -17.50 -2.02 0.00
N TYR A 221 -18.82 -1.95 0.13
CA TYR A 221 -19.48 -0.86 0.86
C TYR A 221 -19.46 -1.16 2.36
N VAL A 222 -18.92 -0.22 3.15
CA VAL A 222 -18.74 -0.38 4.61
C VAL A 222 -19.48 0.67 5.44
N GLY A 223 -20.35 1.46 4.81
CA GLY A 223 -21.00 2.58 5.48
C GLY A 223 -20.07 3.77 5.68
N ARG A 224 -20.52 4.73 6.48
CA ARG A 224 -19.72 5.90 6.86
C ARG A 224 -18.86 5.47 8.04
N LEU A 225 -17.55 5.46 7.83
CA LEU A 225 -16.61 4.99 8.85
C LEU A 225 -16.28 6.07 9.87
N MET A 226 -16.62 7.34 9.60
CA MET A 226 -16.53 8.50 10.50
C MET A 226 -17.87 8.88 11.11
#